data_AF-A0A661M4D8-F1
#
_entry.id   AF-A0A661M4D8-F1
#
_cell.length_a   1.000
_cell.length_b   1.000
_cell.length_c   1.000
_cell.angle_alpha   90.00
_cell.angle_beta   90.00
_cell.angle_gamma   90.00
#
_symmetry.space_group_name_H-M   'P 1'
#
loop_
_entity.id
_entity.type
_entity.pdbx_description
1 polymer ?
#
loop_
_entity_poly.entity_id
_entity_poly.type
_entity_poly.pdbx_seq_one_letter_code
_entity_poly.pdbx_strand_id
1 'polypeptide(L)'
;MDRVLEGACAALNWNVATLKKKGRVHGEDRQNRDLLVFLLWETGAYTKAEIGEIFGIGYTTVSHIARRVKEQIPENQIVEEKYHRRKSQIKMWPPLY
;
A
#
# COMPACT_ATOMS: atom_id res chain seq x y z
N MET A 1 17.12 -6.33 2.12
CA MET A 1 15.87 -5.54 2.08
C MET A 1 14.82 -6.43 1.42
N ASP A 2 13.57 -6.38 1.86
CA ASP A 2 12.56 -7.41 1.54
C ASP A 2 12.09 -7.29 0.08
N ARG A 3 12.08 -8.42 -0.66
CA ARG A 3 11.69 -8.47 -2.08
C ARG A 3 10.25 -8.02 -2.33
N VAL A 4 9.35 -8.22 -1.37
CA VAL A 4 7.95 -7.79 -1.47
C VAL A 4 7.86 -6.26 -1.36
N LEU A 5 8.56 -5.68 -0.39
CA LEU A 5 8.62 -4.23 -0.20
C LEU A 5 9.31 -3.53 -1.38
N GLU A 6 10.41 -4.10 -1.89
CA GLU A 6 11.09 -3.58 -3.09
C GLU A 6 10.19 -3.62 -4.32
N GLY A 7 9.50 -4.74 -4.56
CA GLY A 7 8.55 -4.87 -5.66
C GLY A 7 7.38 -3.88 -5.55
N ALA A 8 6.86 -3.68 -4.35
CA ALA A 8 5.79 -2.73 -4.08
C ALA A 8 6.22 -1.27 -4.32
N CYS A 9 7.41 -0.88 -3.84
CA CYS A 9 7.92 0.47 -4.04
C CYS A 9 8.26 0.74 -5.51
N ALA A 10 8.83 -0.24 -6.21
CA ALA A 10 9.12 -0.15 -7.64
C ALA A 10 7.85 -0.03 -8.48
N ALA A 11 6.81 -0.82 -8.20
CA ALA A 11 5.52 -0.74 -8.89
C ALA A 11 4.89 0.66 -8.86
N LEU A 12 5.13 1.41 -7.77
CA LEU A 12 4.56 2.74 -7.59
C LEU A 12 5.45 3.88 -8.02
N ASN A 13 6.68 3.60 -8.49
CA ASN A 13 7.73 4.59 -8.66
C ASN A 13 7.90 5.46 -7.39
N TRP A 14 7.79 4.85 -6.21
CA TRP A 14 7.77 5.58 -4.95
C TRP A 14 9.00 5.28 -4.11
N ASN A 15 9.67 6.33 -3.66
CA ASN A 15 10.96 6.22 -3.01
C ASN A 15 10.80 5.81 -1.54
N VAL A 16 11.49 4.74 -1.11
CA VAL A 16 11.52 4.31 0.29
C VAL A 16 12.12 5.36 1.22
N ALA A 17 12.99 6.24 0.72
CA ALA A 17 13.47 7.38 1.50
C ALA A 17 12.36 8.40 1.81
N THR A 18 11.34 8.52 0.93
CA THR A 18 10.13 9.31 1.21
C THR A 18 9.17 8.59 2.16
N LEU A 19 9.17 7.25 2.21
CA LEU A 19 8.38 6.47 3.18
C LEU A 19 8.74 6.81 4.63
N LYS A 20 10.03 7.05 4.90
CA LYS A 20 10.55 7.33 6.25
C LYS A 20 10.50 8.80 6.65
N LYS A 21 10.07 9.71 5.76
CA LYS A 21 9.88 11.12 6.16
C LYS A 21 8.71 11.18 7.14
N LYS A 22 9.02 11.35 8.44
CA LYS A 22 8.07 11.70 9.50
C LYS A 22 7.38 13.03 9.15
N GLY A 23 6.31 12.97 8.38
CA GLY A 23 5.56 14.14 7.95
C GLY A 23 4.20 13.77 7.39
N ARG A 24 3.24 14.70 7.42
CA ARG A 24 1.95 14.50 6.77
C ARG A 24 2.16 14.48 5.26
N VAL A 25 1.84 13.36 4.63
CA VAL A 25 1.71 13.25 3.17
C VAL A 25 0.33 13.74 2.74
N HIS A 26 0.26 14.47 1.62
CA HIS A 26 -0.96 15.08 1.09
C HIS A 26 -1.17 14.68 -0.37
N GLY A 27 -2.40 14.89 -0.88
CA GLY A 27 -2.72 14.68 -2.29
C GLY A 27 -2.39 13.27 -2.79
N GLU A 28 -1.71 13.21 -3.94
CA GLU A 28 -1.33 11.96 -4.60
C GLU A 28 -0.37 11.10 -3.77
N ASP A 29 0.56 11.71 -3.03
CA ASP A 29 1.50 10.97 -2.16
C ASP A 29 0.76 10.22 -1.04
N ARG A 30 -0.30 10.82 -0.50
CA ARG A 30 -1.16 10.14 0.48
C ARG A 30 -1.89 8.96 -0.15
N GLN A 31 -2.42 9.14 -1.35
CA GLN A 31 -3.10 8.05 -2.06
C GLN A 31 -2.14 6.90 -2.37
N ASN A 32 -0.90 7.21 -2.77
CA ASN A 32 0.15 6.24 -3.03
C ASN A 32 0.53 5.47 -1.77
N ARG A 33 0.70 6.17 -0.64
CA ARG A 33 0.88 5.54 0.67
C ARG A 33 -0.23 4.58 1.01
N ASP A 34 -1.46 5.08 0.94
CA ASP A 34 -2.60 4.35 1.43
C ASP A 34 -2.82 3.08 0.59
N LEU A 35 -2.54 3.15 -0.71
CA LEU A 35 -2.58 1.99 -1.60
C LEU A 35 -1.45 0.99 -1.34
N LEU A 36 -0.21 1.41 -1.01
CA LEU A 36 0.85 0.46 -0.60
C LEU A 36 0.52 -0.24 0.70
N VAL A 37 0.05 0.52 1.68
CA VAL A 37 -0.36 -0.03 2.98
C VAL A 37 -1.43 -1.09 2.78
N PHE A 38 -2.41 -0.83 1.91
CA PHE A 38 -3.42 -1.82 1.56
C PHE A 38 -2.84 -3.05 0.84
N LEU A 39 -1.97 -2.86 -0.16
CA LEU A 39 -1.36 -3.98 -0.89
C LEU A 39 -0.52 -4.88 0.03
N LEU A 40 0.30 -4.30 0.91
CA LEU A 40 1.09 -5.07 1.88
C LEU A 40 0.18 -5.79 2.89
N TRP A 41 -0.88 -5.13 3.36
CA TRP A 41 -1.87 -5.76 4.24
C TRP A 41 -2.61 -6.91 3.55
N GLU A 42 -3.05 -6.73 2.31
CA GLU A 42 -3.78 -7.72 1.52
C GLU A 42 -2.96 -8.99 1.30
N THR A 43 -1.64 -8.85 1.15
CA THR A 43 -0.75 -10.00 0.94
C THR A 43 -0.64 -10.90 2.17
N GLY A 44 -0.99 -10.41 3.36
CA GLY A 44 -0.79 -11.11 4.62
C GLY A 44 0.68 -11.33 5.01
N ALA A 45 1.63 -10.88 4.20
CA ALA A 45 3.07 -11.06 4.44
C ALA A 45 3.60 -10.19 5.58
N TYR A 46 2.85 -9.16 5.99
CA TYR A 46 3.22 -8.25 7.08
C TYR A 46 2.07 -8.06 8.05
N THR A 47 2.40 -8.06 9.34
CA THR A 47 1.51 -7.62 10.40
C THR A 47 1.26 -6.11 10.30
N LYS A 48 0.16 -5.65 10.90
CA LYS A 48 -0.16 -4.21 10.97
C LYS A 48 0.91 -3.41 11.69
N ALA A 49 1.63 -4.02 12.63
CA ALA A 49 2.73 -3.39 13.35
C ALA A 49 3.94 -3.20 12.43
N GLU A 50 4.35 -4.24 11.71
CA GLU A 50 5.45 -4.17 10.73
C GLU A 50 5.15 -3.17 9.61
N ILE A 51 3.93 -3.15 9.09
CA ILE A 51 3.49 -2.12 8.15
C ILE A 51 3.58 -0.74 8.82
N GLY A 52 3.09 -0.60 10.05
CA GLY A 52 3.22 0.66 10.79
C GLY A 52 4.66 1.18 10.88
N GLU A 53 5.61 0.30 11.18
CA GLU A 53 7.04 0.62 11.24
C GLU A 53 7.62 1.03 9.89
N ILE A 54 7.29 0.30 8.81
CA ILE A 54 7.75 0.59 7.44
C ILE A 54 7.36 2.02 7.02
N PHE A 55 6.13 2.43 7.35
CA PHE A 55 5.56 3.71 6.93
C PHE A 55 5.65 4.81 8.01
N GLY A 56 6.20 4.51 9.19
CA GLY A 56 6.22 5.44 10.32
C GLY A 56 4.83 5.87 10.81
N ILE A 57 3.84 4.99 10.74
CA ILE A 57 2.45 5.22 11.17
C ILE A 57 2.02 4.20 12.23
N GLY A 58 0.99 4.52 13.01
CA GLY A 58 0.47 3.58 14.01
C GLY A 58 -0.28 2.39 13.38
N TYR A 59 -0.28 1.23 14.06
CA TYR A 59 -1.01 0.04 13.60
C TYR A 59 -2.53 0.27 13.46
N THR A 60 -3.11 1.17 14.27
CA THR A 60 -4.51 1.60 14.14
C THR A 60 -4.72 2.35 12.82
N THR A 61 -3.80 3.24 12.46
CA THR A 61 -3.80 3.95 11.17
C THR A 61 -3.74 2.97 10.00
N VAL A 62 -2.92 1.92 10.09
CA VAL A 62 -2.88 0.84 9.09
C VAL A 62 -4.25 0.20 8.92
N SER A 63 -4.94 -0.12 10.02
CA SER A 63 -6.30 -0.71 9.96
C SER A 63 -7.31 0.23 9.29
N HIS A 64 -7.28 1.52 9.62
CA HIS A 64 -8.16 2.51 9.01
C HIS A 64 -7.90 2.69 7.51
N ILE A 65 -6.62 2.70 7.11
CA ILE A 65 -6.23 2.79 5.70
C ILE A 65 -6.72 1.57 4.94
N ALA A 66 -6.43 0.36 5.45
CA ALA A 66 -6.79 -0.88 4.76
C ALA A 66 -8.31 -0.98 4.53
N ARG A 67 -9.11 -0.66 5.57
CA ARG A 67 -10.56 -0.61 5.46
C ARG A 67 -11.02 0.42 4.42
N ARG A 68 -10.53 1.65 4.51
CA ARG A 68 -10.96 2.73 3.61
C ARG A 68 -10.60 2.44 2.15
N VAL A 69 -9.40 1.92 1.87
CA VAL A 69 -9.00 1.57 0.50
C VAL A 69 -9.85 0.42 -0.04
N LYS A 70 -10.13 -0.60 0.80
CA LYS A 70 -11.02 -1.71 0.42
C LYS A 70 -12.42 -1.24 0.03
N GLU A 71 -12.97 -0.27 0.78
CA GLU A 71 -14.28 0.34 0.50
C GLU A 71 -14.25 1.22 -0.77
N GLN A 72 -13.13 1.88 -1.06
CA GLN A 72 -13.00 2.79 -2.21
C GLN A 72 -12.80 2.09 -3.56
N ILE A 73 -12.21 0.88 -3.58
CA ILE A 73 -11.96 0.14 -4.82
C ILE A 73 -13.25 -0.05 -5.64
N PRO A 74 -14.35 -0.62 -5.10
CA PRO A 74 -15.56 -0.84 -5.89
C PRO A 74 -16.34 0.44 -6.23
N GLU A 75 -16.10 1.54 -5.52
CA GLU A 75 -16.85 2.80 -5.69
C GLU A 75 -16.15 3.80 -6.63
N ASN A 76 -14.87 3.59 -6.94
CA ASN A 76 -14.06 4.55 -7.69
C ASN A 76 -13.18 3.86 -8.74
N GLN A 77 -13.61 3.95 -10.00
CA GLN A 77 -12.93 3.36 -11.15
C GLN A 77 -11.46 3.78 -11.28
N ILE A 78 -11.10 5.02 -10.90
CA ILE A 78 -9.70 5.49 -10.94
C ILE A 78 -8.87 4.77 -9.88
N VAL A 79 -9.43 4.54 -8.69
CA VAL A 79 -8.76 3.82 -7.60
C VAL A 79 -8.64 2.33 -7.94
N GLU A 80 -9.68 1.74 -8.52
CA GLU A 80 -9.71 0.37 -9.02
C GLU A 80 -8.64 0.13 -10.10
N GLU A 81 -8.58 0.97 -11.13
CA GLU A 81 -7.59 0.87 -12.20
C GLU A 81 -6.15 1.01 -11.66
N LYS A 82 -5.93 1.97 -10.75
CA LYS A 82 -4.64 2.13 -10.07
C LYS A 82 -4.30 0.87 -9.28
N TYR A 83 -5.26 0.31 -8.54
CA TYR A 83 -5.08 -0.91 -7.78
C TYR A 83 -4.70 -2.10 -8.66
N HIS A 84 -5.45 -2.40 -9.73
CA HIS A 84 -5.16 -3.52 -10.62
C HIS A 84 -3.82 -3.37 -11.35
N ARG A 85 -3.52 -2.16 -11.83
CA ARG A 85 -2.22 -1.86 -12.45
C ARG A 85 -1.06 -2.14 -11.49
N ARG A 86 -1.20 -1.72 -10.23
CA ARG A 86 -0.14 -1.87 -9.22
C ARG A 86 -0.03 -3.30 -8.72
N LYS A 87 -1.16 -3.99 -8.58
CA LYS A 87 -1.23 -5.41 -8.23
C LYS A 87 -0.54 -6.28 -9.28
N SER A 88 -0.65 -5.98 -10.57
CA SER A 88 0.03 -6.76 -11.62
C SER A 88 1.54 -6.55 -11.68
N GLN A 89 2.02 -5.37 -11.28
CA GLN A 89 3.46 -5.05 -11.20
C GLN A 89 4.13 -5.70 -9.99
N ILE A 90 3.40 -5.86 -8.89
CA ILE A 90 3.83 -6.65 -7.76
C ILE A 90 3.68 -8.10 -8.17
N LYS A 91 4.80 -8.76 -8.52
CA LYS A 91 4.86 -10.15 -8.96
C LYS A 91 4.47 -11.11 -7.83
N MET A 92 3.20 -11.11 -7.43
CA MET A 92 2.60 -12.03 -6.47
C MET A 92 1.44 -12.76 -7.14
N TRP A 93 1.57 -14.08 -7.16
CA TRP A 93 0.75 -15.09 -7.86
C TRP A 93 -0.73 -15.10 -7.36
N PRO A 94 -1.62 -15.86 -8.05
CA PRO A 94 -2.84 -15.45 -8.76
C PRO A 94 -4.05 -15.17 -7.81
N PRO A 95 -5.18 -14.69 -8.33
CA PRO A 95 -6.40 -14.56 -7.53
C PRO A 95 -6.81 -15.90 -6.90
N LEU A 96 -7.08 -15.89 -5.59
CA LEU A 96 -7.84 -16.95 -4.95
C LEU A 96 -9.26 -16.90 -5.54
N TYR A 97 -9.63 -17.97 -6.23
CA TYR A 97 -10.99 -18.24 -6.70
C TYR A 97 -11.98 -18.29 -5.53
#